data_AF-A0A1F3E4V9-F1
#
_entry.id   AF-A0A1F3E4V9-F1
#
_cell.length_a   1.000
_cell.length_b   1.000
_cell.length_c   1.000
_cell.angle_alpha   90.00
_cell.angle_beta   90.00
_cell.angle_gamma   90.00
#
_symmetry.space_group_name_H-M   'P 1'
#
loop_
_entity.id
_entity.type
_entity.pdbx_description
1 polymer ?
#
loop_
_entity_poly.entity_id
_entity_poly.type
_entity_poly.pdbx_seq_one_letter_code
_entity_poly.pdbx_strand_id
1 'polypeptide(L)' 'MAANYNLQIQKIRIKLGLSVINVLNHENYNDIYSRDFNFETTTFNETTYVRSLGITPNFFVSFQY' A
#
# COMPACT_ATOMS: atom_id res chain seq x y z
N MET A 1 6.16 -3.96 8.80
CA MET A 1 7.33 -4.73 9.29
C MET A 1 7.95 -5.47 8.11
N ALA A 2 9.26 -5.72 8.12
CA ALA A 2 9.94 -6.41 7.03
C ALA A 2 11.07 -7.32 7.55
N ALA A 3 11.30 -8.43 6.86
CA ALA A 3 12.38 -9.38 7.05
C ALA A 3 13.05 -9.64 5.70
N ASN A 4 14.38 -9.46 5.64
CA ASN A 4 15.16 -9.64 4.42
C ASN A 4 16.29 -10.64 4.67
N TYR A 5 16.57 -11.48 3.68
CA TYR A 5 17.61 -12.49 3.75
C TYR A 5 18.43 -12.51 2.46
N ASN A 6 19.76 -12.50 2.61
CA ASN A 6 20.71 -12.55 1.50
C ASN A 6 21.35 -13.94 1.46
N LEU A 7 21.02 -14.70 0.44
CA LEU A 7 21.62 -15.99 0.11
C LEU A 7 22.76 -15.77 -0.89
N GLN A 8 23.91 -16.39 -0.62
CA GLN A 8 25.00 -16.47 -1.59
C GLN A 8 25.26 -17.94 -1.90
N ILE A 9 25.03 -18.33 -3.16
CA ILE A 9 25.30 -19.68 -3.66
C ILE A 9 26.34 -19.55 -4.76
N GLN A 10 27.58 -19.90 -4.44
CA GLN A 10 28.74 -19.73 -5.32
C GLN A 10 28.89 -18.27 -5.81
N LYS A 11 28.68 -18.03 -7.11
CA LYS A 11 28.74 -16.70 -7.76
C LYS A 11 27.38 -15.99 -7.80
N ILE A 12 26.29 -16.70 -7.53
CA ILE A 12 24.94 -16.14 -7.60
C ILE A 12 24.56 -15.61 -6.21
N ARG A 13 24.05 -14.37 -6.18
CA ARG A 13 23.47 -13.78 -4.98
C ARG A 13 21.96 -13.67 -5.14
N ILE A 14 21.22 -14.25 -4.20
CA ILE A 14 19.77 -14.23 -4.17
C ILE A 14 19.36 -13.41 -2.95
N LYS A 15 18.56 -12.37 -3.16
CA LYS A 15 17.96 -11.58 -2.07
C LYS A 15 16.49 -11.95 -1.97
N LEU A 16 16.09 -12.44 -0.81
CA LEU A 16 14.71 -12.71 -0.44
C LEU A 16 14.24 -11.61 0.49
N GLY A 17 13.02 -11.13 0.33
CA GLY A 17 12.42 -10.23 1.30
C GLY A 17 10.94 -10.46 1.45
N LEU A 18 10.48 -10.37 2.68
CA LEU A 18 9.10 -10.46 3.09
C LEU A 18 8.78 -9.20 3.90
N SER A 19 7.64 -8.59 3.65
CA SER A 19 7.14 -7.48 4.46
C SER A 19 5.64 -7.57 4.60
N VAL A 20 5.13 -6.96 5.66
CA VAL A 20 3.71 -6.75 5.88
C VAL A 20 3.51 -5.25 6.05
N ILE A 21 2.70 -4.69 5.16
CA ILE A 21 2.25 -3.31 5.18
C ILE A 21 1.04 -3.23 6.10
N ASN A 22 0.95 -2.14 6.87
CA ASN A 22 -0.14 -1.88 7.81
C ASN A 22 -0.39 -3.02 8.82
N VAL A 23 0.67 -3.44 9.53
CA VAL A 23 0.63 -4.57 10.49
C VAL A 23 -0.41 -4.38 11.60
N LEU A 24 -0.66 -3.13 11.99
CA LEU A 24 -1.63 -2.78 13.03
C LEU A 24 -3.05 -2.60 12.50
N ASN A 25 -3.26 -2.83 11.20
CA ASN A 25 -4.54 -2.63 10.50
C ASN A 25 -5.20 -1.28 10.79
N HIS A 26 -4.40 -0.22 10.80
CA HIS A 26 -4.92 1.12 11.04
C HIS A 26 -5.69 1.59 9.81
N GLU A 27 -6.90 2.12 10.00
CA GLU A 27 -7.66 2.73 8.91
C GLU A 27 -6.99 4.05 8.51
N ASN A 28 -6.55 4.11 7.26
CA ASN A 28 -5.91 5.29 6.66
C ASN A 28 -6.56 5.59 5.31
N TYR A 29 -6.44 6.84 4.87
CA TYR A 29 -6.91 7.31 3.58
C TYR A 29 -5.76 7.94 2.81
N ASN A 30 -5.60 7.55 1.54
CA ASN A 30 -4.59 8.10 0.66
C ASN A 30 -5.01 9.46 0.09
N ASP A 31 -6.31 9.69 -0.06
CA ASP A 31 -6.85 10.94 -0.59
C ASP A 31 -8.30 11.15 -0.15
N ILE A 32 -8.76 12.40 -0.21
CA ILE A 32 -10.11 12.83 0.11
C ILE A 32 -10.55 13.82 -0.97
N TYR A 33 -11.64 13.49 -1.67
CA TYR A 33 -12.23 14.37 -2.67
C TYR A 33 -13.60 14.83 -2.20
N SER A 34 -13.81 16.14 -2.14
CA SER A 34 -15.13 16.73 -1.93
C SER A 34 -15.60 17.38 -3.23
N ARG A 35 -16.86 17.12 -3.60
CA ARG A 35 -17.50 17.74 -4.76
C ARG A 35 -18.80 18.37 -4.33
N ASP A 36 -18.89 19.67 -4.59
CA ASP A 36 -20.13 20.41 -4.43
C ASP A 36 -20.96 20.28 -5.71
N PHE A 37 -22.17 19.76 -5.57
CA PHE A 37 -23.16 19.70 -6.63
C PHE A 37 -24.16 20.83 -6.41
N ASN A 38 -24.19 21.77 -7.36
CA ASN A 38 -25.15 22.86 -7.38
C ASN A 38 -26.18 22.61 -8.50
N PHE A 39 -27.41 22.32 -8.10
CA PHE A 39 -28.58 22.34 -8.95
C PHE A 39 -29.39 23.60 -8.64
N GLU A 40 -30.17 24.12 -9.59
CA GLU A 40 -30.93 25.39 -9.45
C GLU A 40 -31.74 25.49 -8.15
N THR A 41 -32.17 24.36 -7.57
CA THR A 41 -33.00 24.30 -6.36
C THR A 41 -32.35 23.60 -5.16
N THR A 42 -31.20 22.93 -5.34
CA THR A 42 -30.54 22.17 -4.26
C THR A 42 -29.03 22.16 -4.42
N THR A 43 -28.33 22.39 -3.30
CA THR A 43 -26.90 22.18 -3.17
C THR A 43 -26.64 21.00 -2.26
N PHE A 44 -25.81 20.04 -2.67
CA PHE A 44 -25.29 19.02 -1.77
C PHE A 44 -23.81 18.78 -2.01
N ASN A 45 -23.10 18.48 -0.92
CA ASN A 45 -21.68 18.17 -0.93
C ASN A 45 -21.52 16.66 -0.74
N GLU A 46 -20.82 16.02 -1.67
CA GLU A 46 -20.43 14.62 -1.55
C GLU A 46 -18.93 14.52 -1.31
N THR A 47 -18.54 13.83 -0.24
CA THR A 47 -17.14 13.58 0.10
C THR A 47 -16.81 12.10 -0.05
N THR A 48 -15.85 11.81 -0.92
CA THR A 48 -15.37 10.46 -1.22
C THR A 48 -13.98 10.26 -0.62
N TYR A 49 -13.84 9.21 0.17
CA TYR A 49 -12.57 8.84 0.81
C TYR A 49 -11.89 7.69 0.07
N VAL A 50 -10.65 7.90 -0.36
CA VAL A 50 -9.84 6.84 -0.99
C VAL A 50 -9.06 6.11 0.11
N ARG A 51 -9.52 4.92 0.47
CA ARG A 51 -8.90 4.10 1.53
C ARG A 51 -7.49 3.63 1.13
N SER A 52 -6.56 3.75 2.07
CA SER A 52 -5.22 3.15 1.97
C SER A 52 -5.30 1.62 2.07
N LEU A 53 -4.22 0.94 1.68
CA LEU A 53 -4.11 -0.51 1.82
C LEU A 53 -4.22 -0.94 3.30
N GLY A 54 -5.05 -1.95 3.55
CA GLY A 54 -5.13 -2.65 4.84
C GLY A 54 -3.91 -3.53 5.08
N ILE A 55 -4.03 -4.52 5.98
CA ILE A 55 -2.96 -5.51 6.19
C ILE A 55 -2.63 -6.17 4.84
N THR A 56 -1.42 -5.91 4.34
CA THR A 56 -1.02 -6.39 3.01
C THR A 56 0.34 -7.09 3.09
N PRO A 57 0.40 -8.41 2.88
CA PRO A 57 1.67 -9.12 2.75
C PRO A 57 2.33 -8.78 1.41
N ASN A 58 3.65 -8.66 1.42
CA ASN A 58 4.46 -8.36 0.26
C ASN A 58 5.73 -9.22 0.29
N PHE A 59 6.01 -9.92 -0.81
CA PHE A 59 7.14 -10.82 -0.95
C PHE A 59 7.90 -10.51 -2.23
N PHE A 60 9.23 -10.52 -2.17
CA PHE A 60 10.08 -10.37 -3.34
C PHE A 60 11.26 -11.34 -3.33
N VAL A 61 11.72 -11.66 -4.55
CA VAL A 61 12.95 -12.39 -4.82
C VAL A 61 13.72 -11.61 -5.87
N SER A 62 15.01 -11.37 -5.62
CA SER A 62 15.92 -10.69 -6.55
C SER A 62 17.15 -11.56 -6.78
N PHE A 63 17.48 -11.79 -8.05
CA PHE A 63 18.68 -12.52 -8.47
C PHE A 63 19.73 -11.53 -8.97
N GLN A 64 20.96 -11.68 -8.49
CA GLN A 64 22.13 -10.94 -8.95
C GLN A 64 23.17 -11.95 -9.43
N TYR A 65 23.58 -11.80 -10.70
CA TYR A 65 24.52 -12.67 -11.41
C TYR A 65 25.89 -12.00 -11.56
#